data_AF-A0A1D2MQ59-F1
#
_entry.id   AF-A0A1D2MQ59-F1
#
_cell.length_a   1.000
_cell.length_b   1.000
_cell.length_c   1.000
_cell.angle_alpha   90.00
_cell.angle_beta   90.00
_cell.angle_gamma   90.00
#
_symmetry.space_group_name_H-M   'P 1'
#
loop_
_entity.id
_entity.type
_entity.pdbx_description
1 polymer ?
#
loop_
_entity_poly.entity_id
_entity_poly.type
_entity_poly.pdbx_seq_one_letter_code
_entity_poly.pdbx_strand_id
1 'polypeptide(L)'
;MKTLIEQEACFPALKLVWDDQIDADGLGDLPKLTPSHYLNENRLSTDERHKLLCRQQKKMMCRTPGAEVVVEPPIIVFQNYKFGESYTFPIVVRNISKNSQKVALLMDESYVFKFDECSQRVAKFPCGMCITATVTFTPESAMEDYYHKLVVSTNTKKVAVPIIGIGTRPLLNAPDSLILSDAPVRHWTVKPVTILNVGKRTARFTLSVKGSFCVRPEKGIVPPNTAFTFDVAYYSEALAVNEGEVCIKYENGEEIYVYLRANTVNCNIKLSSPDFRCEDTFMGLQTKATFFIENNSDITARFYWKEFEQAPEGSQVHRLSLYSKGDNVSEPPGEMIDVALEQVLINNTFTPAFQIEEDLLKFQEGPDHIFHNENFNVYPLFGEVKPNSKTEIHLVFSPTNCAFFEGLAYLDISGVDKRLPFKFFGRGLGPKFRIAFEVLCVGDVTMGGTHTYELPVNNISEIPGTMQCNGQVGLPTGMEMKVEPHELDVAPGAYGAFYVNFLCSGKPGPFEDEIKFSAKDTGDAFYVTVKGNITYPSIRFTTAEAHMGNLSYGFTKTFSIPLVNDSMNFVQVELKMETDGTDPPVDFNTIMKSFKNHKFKFATNPAEFKIHPQKFTLRPKGLQRIQDSVKS
;
A
#
# COMPACT_ATOMS: atom_id res chain seq x y z
N MET A 1 35.75 4.85 -54.27
CA MET A 1 36.92 4.32 -53.52
C MET A 1 36.87 4.70 -52.05
N LYS A 2 36.28 5.85 -51.67
CA LYS A 2 35.89 6.15 -50.27
C LYS A 2 34.73 5.30 -49.73
N THR A 3 33.79 4.93 -50.59
CA THR A 3 32.55 4.23 -50.23
C THR A 3 32.61 2.69 -50.20
N LEU A 4 33.80 2.07 -50.20
CA LEU A 4 33.94 0.62 -50.43
C LEU A 4 34.75 -0.15 -49.38
N ILE A 5 35.08 0.51 -48.27
CA ILE A 5 35.83 -0.09 -47.17
C ILE A 5 35.09 0.10 -45.82
N GLU A 6 33.95 0.79 -45.82
CA GLU A 6 33.17 1.13 -44.61
C GLU A 6 32.33 -0.02 -44.05
N GLN A 7 32.33 -1.20 -44.67
CA GLN A 7 31.60 -2.36 -44.14
C GLN A 7 32.55 -3.54 -43.95
N GLU A 8 32.76 -3.88 -42.67
CA GLU A 8 33.30 -5.14 -42.14
C GLU A 8 34.82 -5.37 -42.21
N ALA A 9 35.56 -4.71 -41.31
CA ALA A 9 36.82 -5.23 -40.78
C ALA A 9 36.88 -5.01 -39.25
N CYS A 10 36.40 -6.00 -38.49
CA CYS A 10 36.30 -5.95 -37.04
C CYS A 10 37.67 -6.24 -36.40
N PHE A 11 38.51 -5.22 -36.19
CA PHE A 11 39.70 -5.35 -35.34
C PHE A 11 40.11 -4.00 -34.72
N PRO A 12 40.37 -3.93 -33.40
CA PRO A 12 40.83 -2.70 -32.74
C PRO A 12 42.20 -2.19 -33.23
N ALA A 13 43.16 -3.08 -33.52
CA ALA A 13 44.44 -2.72 -34.15
C ALA A 13 44.30 -2.22 -35.61
N LEU A 14 43.12 -2.38 -36.22
CA LEU A 14 42.74 -1.83 -37.52
C LEU A 14 41.93 -0.52 -37.41
N LYS A 15 41.57 -0.11 -36.18
CA LYS A 15 40.76 1.07 -35.91
C LYS A 15 41.57 2.37 -36.00
N LEU A 16 42.90 2.31 -35.83
CA LEU A 16 43.81 3.47 -35.72
C LEU A 16 44.35 4.03 -37.05
N VAL A 17 43.88 3.55 -38.21
CA VAL A 17 44.45 3.92 -39.52
C VAL A 17 43.51 4.78 -40.39
N TRP A 18 42.26 4.99 -39.98
CA TRP A 18 41.23 5.54 -40.87
C TRP A 18 40.62 6.89 -40.49
N ASP A 19 41.06 7.53 -39.40
CA ASP A 19 40.56 8.85 -39.03
C ASP A 19 41.36 9.97 -39.71
N ASP A 20 40.88 10.36 -40.90
CA ASP A 20 40.87 11.75 -41.37
C ASP A 20 39.77 11.89 -42.43
N GLN A 21 38.51 11.75 -41.98
CA GLN A 21 37.36 12.56 -42.38
C GLN A 21 36.08 12.06 -41.71
N ILE A 22 35.69 12.77 -40.66
CA ILE A 22 34.35 12.80 -40.08
C ILE A 22 33.44 13.55 -41.06
N ASP A 23 32.25 13.00 -41.35
CA ASP A 23 31.13 13.77 -41.92
C ASP A 23 29.87 13.55 -41.07
N ALA A 24 29.04 14.59 -40.99
CA ALA A 24 28.26 15.01 -39.83
C ALA A 24 27.00 14.20 -39.46
N ASP A 25 26.74 13.03 -40.05
CA ASP A 25 25.51 12.27 -39.81
C ASP A 25 25.80 10.80 -39.43
N GLY A 26 26.23 10.61 -38.18
CA GLY A 26 26.01 9.41 -37.35
C GLY A 26 26.40 8.04 -37.93
N LEU A 27 27.59 7.56 -37.54
CA LEU A 27 27.98 6.15 -37.64
C LEU A 27 26.90 5.25 -36.98
N GLY A 28 26.43 4.22 -37.67
CA GLY A 28 25.78 3.09 -37.00
C GLY A 28 26.78 2.43 -36.04
N ASP A 29 26.32 2.01 -34.86
CA ASP A 29 27.16 1.40 -33.84
C ASP A 29 28.03 0.26 -34.41
N LEU A 30 29.36 0.40 -34.29
CA LEU A 30 30.30 -0.65 -34.65
C LEU A 30 30.00 -1.94 -33.85
N PRO A 31 30.13 -3.14 -34.45
CA PRO A 31 29.84 -4.38 -33.75
C PRO A 31 30.79 -4.59 -32.57
N LYS A 32 30.21 -4.84 -31.40
CA LYS A 32 30.95 -5.09 -30.14
C LYS A 32 31.64 -6.45 -30.21
N LEU A 33 32.91 -6.48 -29.81
CA LEU A 33 33.75 -7.67 -29.92
C LEU A 33 33.63 -8.56 -28.68
N THR A 34 33.29 -9.84 -28.84
CA THR A 34 33.25 -10.79 -27.72
C THR A 34 34.66 -11.26 -27.33
N PRO A 35 34.89 -11.70 -26.08
CA PRO A 35 36.16 -12.26 -25.65
C PRO A 35 36.67 -13.41 -26.53
N SER A 36 35.80 -14.37 -26.88
CA SER A 36 36.17 -15.50 -27.73
C SER A 36 36.53 -15.05 -29.14
N HIS A 37 35.82 -14.07 -29.70
CA HIS A 37 36.15 -13.50 -31.01
C HIS A 37 37.50 -12.78 -30.97
N TYR A 38 37.74 -11.92 -29.98
CA TYR A 38 39.03 -11.23 -29.81
C TYR A 38 40.20 -12.23 -29.66
N LEU A 39 39.99 -13.30 -28.89
CA LEU A 39 41.00 -14.32 -28.66
C LEU A 39 41.29 -15.16 -29.91
N ASN A 40 40.27 -15.54 -30.69
CA ASN A 40 40.46 -16.24 -31.97
C ASN A 40 41.23 -15.38 -32.97
N GLU A 41 40.86 -14.11 -33.07
CA GLU A 41 41.46 -13.14 -33.97
C GLU A 41 42.96 -12.90 -33.68
N ASN A 42 43.33 -12.80 -32.39
CA ASN A 42 44.73 -12.65 -31.98
C ASN A 42 45.53 -13.96 -32.02
N ARG A 43 44.87 -15.12 -32.14
CA ARG A 43 45.53 -16.43 -32.28
C ARG A 43 45.91 -16.80 -33.71
N LEU A 44 45.33 -16.13 -34.72
CA LEU A 44 45.66 -16.41 -36.12
C LEU A 44 47.16 -16.19 -36.37
N SER A 45 47.76 -17.03 -37.20
CA SER A 45 49.06 -16.72 -37.79
C SER A 45 48.93 -15.63 -38.86
N THR A 46 50.05 -14.99 -39.21
CA THR A 46 50.16 -14.07 -40.36
C THR A 46 49.48 -14.67 -41.61
N ASP A 47 49.87 -15.88 -42.01
CA ASP A 47 49.31 -16.55 -43.20
C ASP A 47 47.80 -16.81 -43.12
N GLU A 48 47.29 -17.23 -41.96
CA GLU A 48 45.85 -17.46 -41.76
C GLU A 48 45.05 -16.16 -41.83
N ARG A 49 45.57 -15.08 -41.21
CA ARG A 49 44.97 -13.74 -41.26
C ARG A 49 44.89 -13.24 -42.69
N HIS A 50 45.96 -13.39 -43.47
CA HIS A 50 45.97 -13.01 -44.89
C HIS A 50 45.01 -13.85 -45.73
N LYS A 51 44.92 -15.17 -45.50
CA LYS A 51 43.93 -16.03 -46.18
C LYS A 51 42.50 -15.56 -45.89
N LEU A 52 42.20 -15.19 -44.65
CA LEU A 52 40.90 -14.65 -44.24
C LEU A 52 40.58 -13.34 -44.97
N LEU A 53 41.52 -12.39 -44.95
CA LEU A 53 41.40 -11.09 -45.61
C LEU A 53 41.19 -11.23 -47.12
N CYS A 54 41.97 -12.09 -47.78
CA CYS A 54 41.80 -12.39 -49.21
C CYS A 54 40.44 -13.03 -49.51
N ARG A 55 39.94 -13.92 -48.64
CA ARG A 55 38.60 -14.53 -48.80
C ARG A 55 37.49 -13.50 -48.65
N GLN A 56 37.61 -12.56 -47.71
CA GLN A 56 36.67 -11.45 -47.52
C GLN A 56 36.70 -10.49 -48.72
N GLN A 57 37.90 -10.12 -49.18
CA GLN A 57 38.08 -9.26 -50.35
C GLN A 57 37.41 -9.84 -51.60
N LYS A 58 37.52 -11.16 -51.84
CA LYS A 58 36.87 -11.84 -52.96
C LYS A 58 35.34 -11.78 -52.91
N LYS A 59 34.73 -11.76 -51.71
CA LYS A 59 33.28 -11.57 -51.55
C LYS A 59 32.84 -10.12 -51.86
N MET A 60 33.69 -9.13 -51.55
CA MET A 60 33.39 -7.70 -51.72
C MET A 60 33.71 -7.14 -53.11
N MET A 61 34.70 -7.71 -53.82
CA MET A 61 35.14 -7.23 -55.15
C MET A 61 34.07 -7.28 -56.24
N CYS A 62 32.89 -7.84 -55.99
CA CYS A 62 31.74 -7.78 -56.89
C CYS A 62 31.16 -6.35 -57.08
N ARG A 63 31.66 -5.29 -56.42
CA ARG A 63 30.94 -3.99 -56.33
C ARG A 63 31.72 -2.69 -56.58
N THR A 64 32.94 -2.69 -57.13
CA THR A 64 33.67 -1.42 -57.37
C THR A 64 33.70 -0.97 -58.84
N PRO A 65 32.70 -0.22 -59.35
CA PRO A 65 32.78 0.37 -60.67
C PRO A 65 33.91 1.41 -60.73
N GLY A 66 34.80 1.26 -61.72
CA GLY A 66 35.90 2.22 -61.98
C GLY A 66 37.22 1.97 -61.23
N ALA A 67 37.43 0.80 -60.64
CA ALA A 67 38.75 0.40 -60.14
C ALA A 67 39.71 0.10 -61.31
N GLU A 68 40.92 0.67 -61.26
CA GLU A 68 41.93 0.47 -62.30
C GLU A 68 42.90 -0.67 -61.96
N VAL A 69 43.13 -0.87 -60.66
CA VAL A 69 44.08 -1.84 -60.12
C VAL A 69 43.46 -2.51 -58.90
N VAL A 70 43.74 -3.80 -58.74
CA VAL A 70 43.40 -4.60 -57.56
C VAL A 70 44.70 -4.97 -56.85
N VAL A 71 44.72 -4.80 -55.54
CA VAL A 71 45.84 -5.20 -54.67
C VAL A 71 45.39 -6.39 -53.83
N GLU A 72 46.14 -7.48 -53.83
CA GLU A 72 45.88 -8.69 -53.04
C GLU A 72 47.12 -9.01 -52.18
N PRO A 73 47.01 -9.05 -50.83
CA PRO A 73 45.87 -8.65 -50.01
C PRO A 73 45.68 -7.12 -49.98
N PRO A 74 44.50 -6.60 -49.59
CA PRO A 74 44.24 -5.16 -49.53
C PRO A 74 44.93 -4.48 -48.32
N ILE A 75 45.42 -5.29 -47.39
CA ILE A 75 46.18 -4.90 -46.21
C ILE A 75 47.16 -6.03 -45.87
N ILE A 76 48.37 -5.66 -45.45
CA ILE A 76 49.37 -6.61 -44.97
C ILE A 76 49.37 -6.54 -43.44
N VAL A 77 49.02 -7.64 -42.77
CA VAL A 77 49.06 -7.75 -41.30
C VAL A 77 50.10 -8.79 -40.92
N PHE A 78 51.12 -8.39 -40.18
CA PHE A 78 52.03 -9.28 -39.46
C PHE A 78 51.55 -9.40 -38.02
N GLN A 79 51.36 -10.62 -37.53
CA GLN A 79 50.95 -10.86 -36.14
C GLN A 79 51.62 -12.11 -35.60
N ASN A 80 51.71 -12.23 -34.27
CA ASN A 80 52.41 -13.33 -33.60
C ASN A 80 53.89 -13.48 -34.02
N TYR A 81 54.53 -12.38 -34.41
CA TYR A 81 55.94 -12.34 -34.76
C TYR A 81 56.84 -12.34 -33.51
N LYS A 82 58.10 -12.69 -33.71
CA LYS A 82 59.14 -12.72 -32.69
C LYS A 82 60.20 -11.67 -32.97
N PHE A 83 60.81 -11.18 -31.89
CA PHE A 83 61.93 -10.25 -31.95
C PHE A 83 63.06 -10.80 -32.84
N GLY A 84 63.53 -9.98 -33.78
CA GLY A 84 64.68 -10.29 -34.63
C GLY A 84 64.44 -11.28 -35.78
N GLU A 85 63.27 -11.90 -35.89
CA GLU A 85 62.91 -12.75 -37.03
C GLU A 85 62.42 -11.89 -38.21
N SER A 86 62.86 -12.18 -39.43
CA SER A 86 62.41 -11.48 -40.63
C SER A 86 61.24 -12.21 -41.30
N TYR A 87 60.15 -11.50 -41.54
CA TYR A 87 58.93 -12.01 -42.16
C TYR A 87 58.76 -11.37 -43.53
N THR A 88 58.64 -12.18 -44.57
CA THR A 88 58.58 -11.71 -45.95
C THR A 88 57.22 -12.06 -46.54
N PHE A 89 56.51 -11.07 -47.05
CA PHE A 89 55.16 -11.24 -47.56
C PHE A 89 54.99 -10.68 -48.99
N PRO A 90 54.48 -11.48 -49.95
CA PRO A 90 54.24 -11.01 -51.30
C PRO A 90 52.92 -10.26 -51.43
N ILE A 91 52.95 -9.12 -52.12
CA ILE A 91 51.79 -8.34 -52.52
C ILE A 91 51.62 -8.38 -54.03
N VAL A 92 50.43 -8.75 -54.50
CA VAL A 92 50.11 -8.85 -55.92
C VAL A 92 49.26 -7.65 -56.31
N VAL A 93 49.72 -6.91 -57.31
CA VAL A 93 49.03 -5.74 -57.85
C VAL A 93 48.66 -6.02 -59.29
N ARG A 94 47.36 -6.16 -59.58
CA ARG A 94 46.82 -6.54 -60.89
C ARG A 94 46.12 -5.37 -61.56
N ASN A 95 46.50 -5.04 -62.80
CA ASN A 95 45.77 -4.06 -63.62
C ASN A 95 44.46 -4.69 -64.12
N ILE A 96 43.32 -4.13 -63.69
CA ILE A 96 41.98 -4.57 -64.12
C ILE A 96 41.30 -3.54 -65.05
N SER A 97 41.98 -2.44 -65.37
CA SER A 97 41.46 -1.46 -66.32
C SER A 97 41.58 -1.95 -67.76
N LYS A 98 40.74 -1.41 -68.66
CA LYS A 98 40.77 -1.75 -70.09
C LYS A 98 42.07 -1.32 -70.80
N ASN A 99 42.82 -0.39 -70.22
CA ASN A 99 44.01 0.22 -70.81
C ASN A 99 45.28 -0.19 -70.05
N SER A 100 46.44 -0.06 -70.70
CA SER A 100 47.71 -0.26 -70.02
C SER A 100 47.97 0.86 -69.01
N GLN A 101 48.19 0.52 -67.75
CA GLN A 101 48.45 1.47 -66.66
C GLN A 101 49.94 1.50 -66.31
N LYS A 102 50.48 2.71 -66.10
CA LYS A 102 51.80 2.85 -65.47
C LYS A 102 51.61 2.68 -63.97
N VAL A 103 52.05 1.55 -63.42
CA VAL A 103 51.95 1.27 -61.98
C VAL A 103 53.32 1.50 -61.36
N ALA A 104 53.35 2.28 -60.28
CA ALA A 104 54.52 2.55 -59.47
C ALA A 104 54.23 2.19 -58.01
N LEU A 105 55.08 1.33 -57.44
CA LEU A 105 55.01 0.90 -56.05
C LEU A 105 56.10 1.62 -55.26
N LEU A 106 55.70 2.41 -54.27
CA LEU A 106 56.58 3.23 -53.46
C LEU A 106 56.29 2.99 -51.97
N MET A 107 57.34 2.84 -51.18
CA MET A 107 57.25 2.73 -49.72
C MET A 107 58.33 3.63 -49.14
N ASP A 108 57.97 4.47 -48.17
CA ASP A 108 58.93 5.35 -47.51
C ASP A 108 59.92 4.51 -46.69
N GLU A 109 61.11 5.06 -46.42
CA GLU A 109 62.14 4.39 -45.63
C GLU A 109 61.61 4.04 -44.23
N SER A 110 61.86 2.82 -43.78
CA SER A 110 61.49 2.33 -42.46
C SER A 110 62.60 1.46 -41.91
N TYR A 111 62.82 1.56 -40.61
CA TYR A 111 63.83 0.79 -39.89
C TYR A 111 63.40 -0.69 -39.72
N VAL A 112 62.10 -0.96 -39.63
CA VAL A 112 61.51 -2.30 -39.47
C VAL A 112 60.92 -2.87 -40.76
N PHE A 113 60.47 -2.04 -41.71
CA PHE A 113 59.90 -2.50 -42.98
C PHE A 113 60.84 -2.20 -44.14
N LYS A 114 61.26 -3.25 -44.86
CA LYS A 114 62.06 -3.15 -46.08
C LYS A 114 61.24 -3.56 -47.28
N PHE A 115 61.27 -2.73 -48.31
CA PHE A 115 60.66 -3.04 -49.60
C PHE A 115 61.79 -3.43 -50.56
N ASP A 116 61.67 -4.60 -51.17
CA ASP A 116 62.71 -5.13 -52.05
C ASP A 116 63.03 -4.14 -53.20
N GLU A 117 64.31 -3.84 -53.42
CA GLU A 117 64.76 -2.91 -54.47
C GLU A 117 64.37 -3.39 -55.87
N CYS A 118 64.35 -4.72 -56.08
CA CYS A 118 63.84 -5.31 -57.31
C CYS A 118 62.33 -5.14 -57.46
N SER A 119 61.60 -4.82 -56.38
CA SER A 119 60.15 -4.59 -56.35
C SER A 119 59.77 -3.10 -56.47
N GLN A 120 60.71 -2.16 -56.26
CA GLN A 120 60.54 -0.73 -56.58
C GLN A 120 60.58 -0.50 -58.10
N ARG A 121 59.48 -0.80 -58.78
CA ARG A 121 59.37 -0.67 -60.24
C ARG A 121 58.29 0.32 -60.62
N VAL A 122 58.66 1.17 -61.57
CA VAL A 122 57.72 1.98 -62.35
C VAL A 122 57.62 1.34 -63.72
N ALA A 123 56.53 0.61 -63.98
CA ALA A 123 56.37 -0.10 -65.24
C ALA A 123 54.95 0.02 -65.80
N LYS A 124 54.83 -0.07 -67.13
CA LYS A 124 53.54 -0.01 -67.83
C LYS A 124 53.00 -1.42 -68.00
N PHE A 125 51.90 -1.73 -67.31
CA PHE A 125 51.28 -3.06 -67.28
C PHE A 125 50.04 -3.10 -68.17
N PRO A 126 49.96 -4.02 -69.15
CA PRO A 126 48.73 -4.30 -69.90
C PRO A 126 47.56 -4.71 -68.99
N CYS A 127 46.34 -4.65 -69.54
CA CYS A 127 45.14 -5.18 -68.89
C CYS A 127 45.32 -6.67 -68.53
N GLY A 128 44.97 -7.05 -67.31
CA GLY A 128 45.04 -8.44 -66.80
C GLY A 128 46.41 -8.84 -66.24
N MET A 129 47.48 -8.08 -66.51
CA MET A 129 48.81 -8.37 -65.98
C MET A 129 48.93 -7.96 -64.51
N CYS A 130 49.81 -8.64 -63.77
CA CYS A 130 50.10 -8.34 -62.37
C CYS A 130 51.60 -8.23 -62.10
N ILE A 131 51.95 -7.42 -61.11
CA ILE A 131 53.28 -7.38 -60.50
C ILE A 131 53.17 -7.98 -59.10
N THR A 132 54.15 -8.80 -58.73
CA THR A 132 54.34 -9.24 -57.35
C THR A 132 55.49 -8.45 -56.78
N ALA A 133 55.25 -7.76 -55.68
CA ALA A 133 56.27 -7.08 -54.90
C ALA A 133 56.36 -7.72 -53.52
N THR A 134 57.47 -7.52 -52.82
CA THR A 134 57.70 -8.19 -51.55
C THR A 134 58.04 -7.20 -50.45
N VAL A 135 57.30 -7.26 -49.35
CA VAL A 135 57.56 -6.49 -48.13
C VAL A 135 58.23 -7.43 -47.12
N THR A 136 59.37 -7.02 -46.57
CA THR A 136 60.04 -7.71 -45.47
C THR A 136 59.89 -6.90 -44.20
N PHE A 137 59.44 -7.54 -43.12
CA PHE A 137 59.28 -6.95 -41.80
C PHE A 137 60.24 -7.62 -40.82
N THR A 138 61.06 -6.82 -40.13
CA THR A 138 61.99 -7.28 -39.10
C THR A 138 61.74 -6.45 -37.84
N PRO A 139 60.97 -6.96 -36.86
CA PRO A 139 60.59 -6.22 -35.65
C PRO A 139 61.75 -6.06 -34.66
N GLU A 140 61.85 -4.87 -34.07
CA GLU A 140 62.78 -4.56 -32.96
C GLU A 140 62.19 -4.86 -31.58
N SER A 141 60.88 -5.12 -31.50
CA SER A 141 60.18 -5.56 -30.29
C SER A 141 59.02 -6.46 -30.66
N ALA A 142 58.79 -7.54 -29.92
CA ALA A 142 57.63 -8.42 -30.12
C ALA A 142 56.33 -7.86 -29.49
N MET A 143 56.41 -6.76 -28.74
CA MET A 143 55.32 -6.23 -27.91
C MET A 143 54.70 -4.93 -28.43
N GLU A 144 55.37 -4.26 -29.37
CA GLU A 144 54.96 -2.97 -29.91
C GLU A 144 54.12 -3.13 -31.16
N ASP A 145 53.30 -2.13 -31.48
CA ASP A 145 52.62 -2.10 -32.77
C ASP A 145 53.44 -1.31 -33.78
N TYR A 146 53.51 -1.83 -35.00
CA TYR A 146 54.18 -1.18 -36.11
C TYR A 146 53.16 -0.80 -37.17
N TYR A 147 53.29 0.40 -37.72
CA TYR A 147 52.44 0.87 -38.79
C TYR A 147 53.28 1.44 -39.92
N HIS A 148 52.98 1.03 -41.14
CA HIS A 148 53.53 1.61 -42.37
C HIS A 148 52.53 1.52 -43.51
N LYS A 149 52.88 2.07 -44.67
CA LYS A 149 52.03 1.99 -45.87
C LYS A 149 52.86 1.81 -47.14
N LEU A 150 52.34 0.98 -48.04
CA LEU A 150 52.81 0.88 -49.42
C LEU A 150 51.88 1.70 -50.32
N VAL A 151 52.43 2.61 -51.12
CA VAL A 151 51.67 3.44 -52.05
C VAL A 151 51.75 2.86 -53.45
N VAL A 152 50.59 2.44 -53.97
CA VAL A 152 50.39 2.01 -55.36
C VAL A 152 49.86 3.18 -56.17
N SER A 153 50.63 3.68 -57.12
CA SER A 153 50.25 4.79 -57.98
C SER A 153 50.04 4.35 -59.43
N THR A 154 48.91 4.73 -60.02
CA THR A 154 48.60 4.63 -61.46
C THR A 154 48.81 5.98 -62.13
N ASN A 155 48.49 6.10 -63.43
CA ASN A 155 48.52 7.38 -64.14
C ASN A 155 47.56 8.42 -63.54
N THR A 156 46.49 7.96 -62.88
CA THR A 156 45.33 8.77 -62.51
C THR A 156 44.96 8.65 -61.04
N LYS A 157 45.43 7.62 -60.32
CA LYS A 157 45.04 7.32 -58.95
C LYS A 157 46.24 6.91 -58.09
N LYS A 158 46.14 7.13 -56.78
CA LYS A 158 47.04 6.56 -55.77
C LYS A 158 46.20 5.78 -54.76
N VAL A 159 46.69 4.61 -54.38
CA VAL A 159 46.06 3.70 -53.41
C VAL A 159 47.10 3.39 -52.35
N ALA A 160 46.82 3.69 -51.09
CA ALA A 160 47.65 3.29 -49.97
C ALA A 160 47.21 1.91 -49.49
N VAL A 161 48.17 1.01 -49.32
CA VAL A 161 48.00 -0.33 -48.78
C VAL A 161 48.63 -0.32 -47.39
N PRO A 162 47.84 -0.42 -46.32
CA PRO A 162 48.38 -0.42 -44.97
C PRO A 162 49.22 -1.68 -44.72
N ILE A 163 50.29 -1.50 -43.95
CA ILE A 163 51.16 -2.56 -43.44
C ILE A 163 51.16 -2.41 -41.92
N ILE A 164 50.67 -3.43 -41.22
CA ILE A 164 50.49 -3.40 -39.77
C ILE A 164 51.23 -4.57 -39.14
N GLY A 165 52.08 -4.30 -38.17
CA GLY A 165 52.62 -5.29 -37.24
C GLY A 165 51.86 -5.23 -35.93
N ILE A 166 51.03 -6.22 -35.63
CA ILE A 166 50.30 -6.32 -34.36
C ILE A 166 51.20 -6.96 -33.32
N GLY A 167 51.63 -6.17 -32.35
CA GLY A 167 52.43 -6.61 -31.21
C GLY A 167 51.65 -7.53 -30.28
N THR A 168 52.39 -8.29 -29.48
CA THR A 168 51.83 -9.26 -28.53
C THR A 168 50.80 -8.61 -27.60
N ARG A 169 49.55 -9.08 -27.67
CA ARG A 169 48.43 -8.61 -26.85
C ARG A 169 48.31 -9.37 -25.53
N PRO A 170 47.84 -8.72 -24.45
CA PRO A 170 47.25 -9.44 -23.32
C PRO A 170 45.95 -10.11 -23.78
N LEU A 171 45.72 -11.36 -23.38
CA LEU A 171 44.52 -12.10 -23.81
C LEU A 171 43.78 -12.61 -22.58
N LEU A 172 42.72 -11.89 -22.18
CA LEU A 172 41.84 -12.34 -21.10
C LEU A 172 40.81 -13.30 -21.65
N ASN A 173 40.86 -14.54 -21.19
CA ASN A 173 39.85 -15.55 -21.41
C ASN A 173 38.70 -15.31 -20.44
N ALA A 174 37.59 -14.81 -20.98
CA ALA A 174 36.35 -14.51 -20.28
C ALA A 174 35.18 -15.15 -21.06
N PRO A 175 34.04 -15.47 -20.41
CA PRO A 175 32.88 -15.97 -21.12
C PRO A 175 32.28 -14.88 -22.03
N ASP A 176 31.70 -15.28 -23.18
CA ASP A 176 31.03 -14.34 -24.09
C ASP A 176 29.69 -13.84 -23.55
N SER A 177 29.05 -14.62 -22.69
CA SER A 177 27.80 -14.28 -22.01
C SER A 177 27.78 -14.76 -20.57
N LEU A 178 27.14 -13.98 -19.71
CA LEU A 178 26.95 -14.26 -18.30
C LEU A 178 25.46 -14.09 -17.96
N ILE A 179 24.82 -15.20 -17.63
CA ILE A 179 23.47 -15.22 -17.09
C ILE A 179 23.56 -15.28 -15.56
N LEU A 180 23.02 -14.28 -14.87
CA LEU A 180 22.93 -14.26 -13.42
C LEU A 180 21.79 -15.19 -12.97
N SER A 181 21.85 -15.66 -11.71
CA SER A 181 20.71 -16.33 -11.10
C SER A 181 19.52 -15.39 -11.01
N ASP A 182 18.32 -15.96 -10.83
CA ASP A 182 17.11 -15.18 -10.59
C ASP A 182 17.32 -14.26 -9.40
N ALA A 183 17.11 -12.96 -9.64
CA ALA A 183 17.32 -11.91 -8.67
C ALA A 183 16.01 -11.53 -8.00
N PRO A 184 15.91 -11.58 -6.67
CA PRO A 184 14.72 -11.10 -5.99
C PRO A 184 14.51 -9.61 -6.19
N VAL A 185 13.25 -9.19 -6.33
CA VAL A 185 12.90 -7.76 -6.44
C VAL A 185 13.46 -6.98 -5.25
N ARG A 186 14.10 -5.83 -5.50
CA ARG A 186 14.70 -4.96 -4.49
C ARG A 186 15.74 -5.65 -3.60
N HIS A 187 16.42 -6.66 -4.15
CA HIS A 187 17.53 -7.35 -3.51
C HIS A 187 18.72 -7.43 -4.46
N TRP A 188 19.93 -7.29 -3.93
CA TRP A 188 21.15 -7.45 -4.72
C TRP A 188 21.42 -8.91 -5.02
N THR A 189 21.80 -9.21 -6.25
CA THR A 189 22.28 -10.53 -6.66
C THR A 189 23.70 -10.39 -7.19
N VAL A 190 24.63 -11.14 -6.62
CA VAL A 190 26.06 -11.04 -6.93
C VAL A 190 26.55 -12.36 -7.50
N LYS A 191 27.26 -12.31 -8.62
CA LYS A 191 27.89 -13.46 -9.26
C LYS A 191 29.39 -13.22 -9.44
N PRO A 192 30.26 -14.03 -8.80
CA PRO A 192 31.70 -13.96 -9.05
C PRO A 192 32.03 -14.50 -10.44
N VAL A 193 32.92 -13.79 -11.14
CA VAL A 193 33.40 -14.11 -12.48
C VAL A 193 34.92 -14.16 -12.45
N THR A 194 35.48 -15.30 -12.84
CA THR A 194 36.93 -15.49 -12.96
C THR A 194 37.36 -15.41 -14.41
N ILE A 195 38.37 -14.57 -14.68
CA ILE A 195 39.02 -14.43 -15.99
C ILE A 195 40.48 -14.87 -15.89
N LEU A 196 40.98 -15.49 -16.95
CA LEU A 196 42.34 -16.02 -17.01
C LEU A 196 43.13 -15.30 -18.10
N ASN A 197 44.32 -14.78 -17.80
CA ASN A 197 45.20 -14.28 -18.86
C ASN A 197 45.92 -15.44 -19.55
N VAL A 198 45.51 -15.78 -20.77
CA VAL A 198 46.12 -16.80 -21.64
C VAL A 198 47.12 -16.21 -22.64
N GLY A 199 47.34 -14.89 -22.57
CA GLY A 199 48.32 -14.18 -23.38
C GLY A 199 49.73 -14.26 -22.78
N LYS A 200 50.70 -13.76 -23.54
CA LYS A 200 52.11 -13.70 -23.11
C LYS A 200 52.50 -12.40 -22.42
N ARG A 201 51.57 -11.43 -22.37
CA ARG A 201 51.76 -10.09 -21.78
C ARG A 201 50.81 -9.89 -20.60
N THR A 202 51.24 -9.17 -19.58
CA THR A 202 50.40 -8.75 -18.46
C THR A 202 49.22 -7.92 -18.96
N ALA A 203 48.01 -8.28 -18.56
CA ALA A 203 46.78 -7.55 -18.88
C ALA A 203 46.53 -6.48 -17.82
N ARG A 204 46.44 -5.21 -18.23
CA ARG A 204 45.94 -4.10 -17.40
C ARG A 204 44.64 -3.63 -18.02
N PHE A 205 43.56 -3.63 -17.24
CA PHE A 205 42.23 -3.32 -17.76
C PHE A 205 41.35 -2.60 -16.76
N THR A 206 40.30 -1.98 -17.29
CA THR A 206 39.17 -1.40 -16.54
C THR A 206 37.86 -2.07 -16.98
N LEU A 207 37.00 -2.37 -16.03
CA LEU A 207 35.66 -2.90 -16.22
C LEU A 207 34.66 -1.75 -16.10
N SER A 208 33.70 -1.69 -17.02
CA SER A 208 32.58 -0.76 -16.91
C SER A 208 31.27 -1.42 -17.35
N VAL A 209 30.18 -1.02 -16.70
CA VAL A 209 28.82 -1.49 -16.95
C VAL A 209 27.88 -0.29 -16.95
N LYS A 210 26.69 -0.45 -17.57
CA LYS A 210 25.63 0.57 -17.58
C LYS A 210 24.35 0.01 -17.00
N GLY A 211 23.46 0.90 -16.55
CA GLY A 211 22.12 0.55 -16.08
C GLY A 211 22.12 -0.13 -14.71
N SER A 212 21.38 -1.23 -14.60
CA SER A 212 21.11 -1.96 -13.34
C SER A 212 22.23 -2.89 -12.86
N PHE A 213 23.38 -2.87 -13.52
CA PHE A 213 24.52 -3.74 -13.20
C PHE A 213 25.65 -2.94 -12.54
N CYS A 214 26.41 -3.60 -11.69
CA CYS A 214 27.63 -3.07 -11.07
C CYS A 214 28.74 -4.12 -11.14
N VAL A 215 30.00 -3.69 -11.20
CA VAL A 215 31.17 -4.57 -11.18
C VAL A 215 32.17 -4.13 -10.13
N ARG A 216 32.73 -5.08 -9.38
CA ARG A 216 33.80 -4.80 -8.41
C ARG A 216 34.83 -5.92 -8.33
N PRO A 217 36.14 -5.62 -8.28
CA PRO A 217 36.75 -4.31 -8.49
C PRO A 217 36.67 -3.86 -9.97
N GLU A 218 36.62 -2.55 -10.22
CA GLU A 218 36.52 -1.97 -11.57
C GLU A 218 37.85 -1.97 -12.36
N LYS A 219 38.98 -2.26 -11.70
CA LYS A 219 40.30 -2.27 -12.34
C LYS A 219 41.06 -3.53 -11.96
N GLY A 220 41.82 -4.08 -12.90
CA GLY A 220 42.55 -5.31 -12.70
C GLY A 220 43.91 -5.31 -13.40
N ILE A 221 44.85 -6.04 -12.79
CA ILE A 221 46.16 -6.33 -13.36
C ILE A 221 46.38 -7.85 -13.27
N VAL A 222 46.59 -8.51 -14.41
CA VAL A 222 46.63 -9.97 -14.51
C VAL A 222 47.86 -10.41 -15.28
N PRO A 223 48.92 -10.88 -14.60
CA PRO A 223 50.08 -11.46 -15.23
C PRO A 223 49.76 -12.68 -16.13
N PRO A 224 50.65 -13.04 -17.08
CA PRO A 224 50.48 -14.23 -17.92
C PRO A 224 50.23 -15.50 -17.09
N ASN A 225 49.30 -16.35 -17.54
CA ASN A 225 48.92 -17.61 -16.91
C ASN A 225 48.39 -17.48 -15.46
N THR A 226 47.89 -16.29 -15.09
CA THR A 226 47.23 -16.05 -13.80
C THR A 226 45.77 -15.66 -13.98
N ALA A 227 44.98 -15.85 -12.93
CA ALA A 227 43.55 -15.57 -12.92
C ALA A 227 43.21 -14.36 -12.04
N PHE A 228 42.07 -13.74 -12.34
CA PHE A 228 41.51 -12.63 -11.59
C PHE A 228 40.01 -12.82 -11.45
N THR A 229 39.48 -12.54 -10.26
CA THR A 229 38.05 -12.69 -9.98
C THR A 229 37.47 -11.32 -9.65
N PHE A 230 36.34 -11.02 -10.26
CA PHE A 230 35.54 -9.83 -9.98
C PHE A 230 34.06 -10.23 -9.87
N ASP A 231 33.30 -9.44 -9.14
CA ASP A 231 31.88 -9.65 -8.92
C ASP A 231 31.07 -8.83 -9.91
N VAL A 232 30.06 -9.46 -10.51
CA VAL A 232 28.98 -8.79 -11.24
C VAL A 232 27.76 -8.78 -10.34
N ALA A 233 27.33 -7.59 -9.94
CA ALA A 233 26.14 -7.37 -9.12
C ALA A 233 24.99 -6.80 -9.95
N TYR A 234 23.76 -7.16 -9.57
CA TYR A 234 22.53 -6.71 -10.23
C TYR A 234 21.47 -6.35 -9.19
N TYR A 235 20.70 -5.29 -9.50
CA TYR A 235 19.58 -4.82 -8.69
C TYR A 235 18.45 -4.30 -9.59
N SER A 236 17.21 -4.63 -9.24
CA SER A 236 16.00 -4.11 -9.89
C SER A 236 14.94 -3.74 -8.86
N GLU A 237 14.22 -2.65 -9.11
CA GLU A 237 13.09 -2.23 -8.27
C GLU A 237 11.80 -2.98 -8.58
N ALA A 238 11.67 -3.55 -9.79
CA ALA A 238 10.47 -4.21 -10.27
C ALA A 238 10.77 -5.49 -11.05
N LEU A 239 9.74 -6.29 -11.33
CA LEU A 239 9.86 -7.44 -12.23
C LEU A 239 10.34 -7.01 -13.61
N ALA A 240 11.51 -7.49 -14.00
CA ALA A 240 12.14 -7.11 -15.24
C ALA A 240 13.14 -8.18 -15.70
N VAL A 241 13.30 -8.31 -17.01
CA VAL A 241 14.44 -8.99 -17.63
C VAL A 241 15.35 -7.90 -18.15
N ASN A 242 16.51 -7.74 -17.51
CA ASN A 242 17.47 -6.72 -17.91
C ASN A 242 18.65 -7.37 -18.61
N GLU A 243 19.01 -6.75 -19.73
CA GLU A 243 20.15 -7.12 -20.54
C GLU A 243 21.16 -5.98 -20.51
N GLY A 244 22.43 -6.33 -20.54
CA GLY A 244 23.50 -5.36 -20.46
C GLY A 244 24.81 -5.96 -20.94
N GLU A 245 25.90 -5.29 -20.63
CA GLU A 245 27.22 -5.75 -21.01
C GLU A 245 28.27 -5.24 -20.03
N VAL A 246 29.29 -6.07 -19.81
CA VAL A 246 30.55 -5.64 -19.19
C VAL A 246 31.51 -5.29 -20.32
N CYS A 247 31.94 -4.03 -20.36
CA CYS A 247 33.07 -3.61 -21.19
C CYS A 247 34.37 -3.85 -20.44
N ILE A 248 35.24 -4.67 -21.00
CA ILE A 248 36.61 -4.86 -20.56
C ILE A 248 37.50 -4.03 -21.49
N LYS A 249 37.98 -2.91 -20.97
CA LYS A 249 38.87 -2.00 -21.69
C LYS A 249 40.31 -2.23 -21.29
N TYR A 250 41.13 -2.67 -22.23
CA TYR A 250 42.56 -2.83 -22.04
C TYR A 250 43.28 -1.48 -22.05
N GLU A 251 44.47 -1.43 -21.45
CA GLU A 251 45.31 -0.23 -21.40
C GLU A 251 45.70 0.32 -22.79
N ASN A 252 45.77 -0.53 -23.81
CA ASN A 252 46.01 -0.14 -25.20
C ASN A 252 44.78 0.48 -25.89
N GLY A 253 43.66 0.64 -25.17
CA GLY A 253 42.41 1.22 -25.68
C GLY A 253 41.50 0.23 -26.39
N GLU A 254 41.90 -1.03 -26.54
CA GLU A 254 41.05 -2.07 -27.11
C GLU A 254 39.94 -2.46 -26.13
N GLU A 255 38.73 -2.71 -26.63
CA GLU A 255 37.55 -3.00 -25.81
C GLU A 255 36.89 -4.30 -26.26
N ILE A 256 36.56 -5.15 -25.30
CA ILE A 256 35.76 -6.37 -25.50
C ILE A 256 34.55 -6.34 -24.58
N TYR A 257 33.49 -7.02 -24.99
CA TYR A 257 32.18 -6.92 -24.36
C TYR A 257 31.67 -8.30 -23.99
N VAL A 258 31.32 -8.48 -22.72
CA VAL A 258 30.65 -9.68 -22.21
C VAL A 258 29.17 -9.37 -22.06
N TYR A 259 28.30 -10.13 -22.72
CA TYR A 259 26.86 -9.94 -22.60
C TYR A 259 26.36 -10.37 -21.21
N LEU A 260 25.52 -9.54 -20.59
CA LEU A 260 24.88 -9.80 -19.31
C LEU A 260 23.38 -10.00 -19.48
N ARG A 261 22.82 -10.97 -18.76
CA ARG A 261 21.39 -11.12 -18.61
C ARG A 261 21.04 -11.47 -17.17
N ALA A 262 20.06 -10.75 -16.62
CA ALA A 262 19.51 -11.01 -15.30
C ALA A 262 17.97 -11.00 -15.38
N ASN A 263 17.35 -11.87 -14.59
CA ASN A 263 15.92 -12.01 -14.50
C ASN A 263 15.49 -11.67 -13.07
N THR A 264 14.57 -10.72 -12.91
CA THR A 264 14.04 -10.35 -11.60
C THR A 264 12.76 -11.12 -11.32
N VAL A 265 12.66 -11.76 -10.16
CA VAL A 265 11.54 -12.62 -9.77
C VAL A 265 10.95 -12.25 -8.42
N ASN A 266 9.68 -12.61 -8.20
CA ASN A 266 9.06 -12.55 -6.88
C ASN A 266 9.48 -13.76 -6.05
N CYS A 267 9.87 -13.50 -4.80
CA CYS A 267 10.05 -14.50 -3.77
C CYS A 267 8.70 -15.03 -3.26
N ASN A 268 8.75 -16.24 -2.70
CA ASN A 268 7.60 -16.85 -2.03
C ASN A 268 7.42 -16.25 -0.63
N ILE A 269 6.91 -15.02 -0.60
CA ILE A 269 6.59 -14.27 0.62
C ILE A 269 5.09 -13.99 0.60
N LYS A 270 4.40 -14.31 1.70
CA LYS A 270 2.95 -14.17 1.78
C LYS A 270 2.49 -13.78 3.19
N LEU A 271 1.30 -13.22 3.26
CA LEU A 271 0.56 -13.06 4.51
C LEU A 271 -0.11 -14.39 4.86
N SER A 272 -0.19 -14.72 6.16
CA SER A 272 -0.89 -15.93 6.63
C SER A 272 -2.37 -15.94 6.27
N SER A 273 -3.00 -14.75 6.19
CA SER A 273 -4.34 -14.54 5.65
C SER A 273 -4.41 -13.16 4.99
N PRO A 274 -4.99 -13.01 3.78
CA PRO A 274 -5.15 -11.71 3.13
C PRO A 274 -6.32 -10.89 3.72
N ASP A 275 -7.34 -11.58 4.24
CA ASP A 275 -8.50 -11.00 4.91
C ASP A 275 -8.44 -11.38 6.40
N PHE A 276 -8.61 -10.39 7.28
CA PHE A 276 -8.49 -10.60 8.72
C PHE A 276 -9.66 -9.99 9.48
N ARG A 277 -10.38 -10.80 10.27
CA ARG A 277 -11.47 -10.32 11.10
C ARG A 277 -11.03 -10.24 12.56
N CYS A 278 -11.06 -9.03 13.12
CA CYS A 278 -10.88 -8.79 14.55
C CYS A 278 -12.11 -9.27 15.33
N GLU A 279 -11.90 -9.55 16.62
CA GLU A 279 -12.99 -9.85 17.54
C GLU A 279 -13.89 -8.62 17.71
N ASP A 280 -15.19 -8.85 17.88
CA ASP A 280 -16.15 -7.79 18.16
C ASP A 280 -15.75 -7.11 19.49
N THR A 281 -15.52 -5.80 19.46
CA THR A 281 -14.87 -5.05 20.56
C THR A 281 -15.75 -3.90 21.02
N PHE A 282 -15.90 -3.72 22.33
CA PHE A 282 -16.67 -2.58 22.85
C PHE A 282 -15.98 -1.24 22.56
N MET A 283 -16.77 -0.22 22.22
CA MET A 283 -16.25 1.12 21.94
C MET A 283 -15.40 1.66 23.10
N GLY A 284 -14.26 2.27 22.79
CA GLY A 284 -13.30 2.75 23.78
C GLY A 284 -12.40 1.68 24.41
N LEU A 285 -12.63 0.40 24.12
CA LEU A 285 -11.69 -0.69 24.43
C LEU A 285 -10.86 -1.06 23.19
N GLN A 286 -9.87 -1.93 23.40
CA GLN A 286 -9.02 -2.42 22.31
C GLN A 286 -8.88 -3.95 22.37
N THR A 287 -8.89 -4.59 21.21
CA THR A 287 -8.51 -5.99 21.05
C THR A 287 -7.26 -6.10 20.18
N LYS A 288 -6.46 -7.12 20.46
CA LYS A 288 -5.23 -7.40 19.72
C LYS A 288 -5.39 -8.73 19.01
N ALA A 289 -5.14 -8.73 17.72
CA ALA A 289 -5.11 -9.92 16.91
C ALA A 289 -3.72 -10.11 16.29
N THR A 290 -3.33 -11.37 16.05
CA THR A 290 -2.02 -11.72 15.51
C THR A 290 -2.18 -12.40 14.15
N PHE A 291 -1.34 -12.01 13.21
CA PHE A 291 -1.12 -12.71 11.94
C PHE A 291 0.38 -12.77 11.62
N PHE A 292 0.77 -13.47 10.56
CA PHE A 292 2.17 -13.68 10.22
C PHE A 292 2.50 -13.22 8.81
N ILE A 293 3.70 -12.67 8.64
CA ILE A 293 4.37 -12.63 7.34
C ILE A 293 5.22 -13.88 7.24
N GLU A 294 4.97 -14.72 6.24
CA GLU A 294 5.70 -15.96 5.98
C GLU A 294 6.69 -15.74 4.84
N ASN A 295 7.98 -15.85 5.14
CA ASN A 295 9.05 -15.80 4.16
C ASN A 295 9.57 -17.23 3.88
N ASN A 296 9.16 -17.81 2.75
CA ASN A 296 9.63 -19.11 2.28
C ASN A 296 10.72 -18.98 1.21
N SER A 297 11.50 -17.89 1.28
CA SER A 297 12.66 -17.66 0.43
C SER A 297 13.96 -17.68 1.24
N ASP A 298 15.07 -17.63 0.51
CA ASP A 298 16.44 -17.64 0.99
C ASP A 298 16.99 -16.24 1.34
N ILE A 299 16.21 -15.18 1.11
CA ILE A 299 16.62 -13.80 1.42
C ILE A 299 16.06 -13.30 2.75
N THR A 300 16.74 -12.31 3.35
CA THR A 300 16.15 -11.50 4.41
C THR A 300 15.26 -10.43 3.77
N ALA A 301 13.96 -10.50 4.03
CA ALA A 301 12.99 -9.58 3.44
C ALA A 301 12.69 -8.42 4.38
N ARG A 302 12.88 -7.18 3.93
CA ARG A 302 12.56 -5.97 4.70
C ARG A 302 11.20 -5.45 4.27
N PHE A 303 10.38 -5.08 5.25
CA PHE A 303 9.00 -4.70 5.00
C PHE A 303 8.59 -3.38 5.65
N TYR A 304 7.56 -2.77 5.06
CA TYR A 304 6.90 -1.56 5.52
C TYR A 304 5.39 -1.69 5.28
N TRP A 305 4.60 -1.17 6.20
CA TRP A 305 3.16 -1.01 6.01
C TRP A 305 2.83 0.35 5.40
N LYS A 306 2.10 0.34 4.29
CA LYS A 306 1.77 1.51 3.48
C LYS A 306 0.26 1.68 3.34
N GLU A 307 -0.17 2.93 3.17
CA GLU A 307 -1.58 3.28 3.00
C GLU A 307 -2.10 3.00 1.58
N PHE A 308 -1.24 3.12 0.56
CA PHE A 308 -1.62 3.01 -0.85
C PHE A 308 -1.01 1.80 -1.55
N GLU A 309 -1.69 1.28 -2.57
CA GLU A 309 -1.23 0.14 -3.39
C GLU A 309 0.07 0.46 -4.14
N GLN A 310 0.21 1.70 -4.58
CA GLN A 310 1.40 2.22 -5.27
C GLN A 310 1.82 3.53 -4.62
N ALA A 311 3.10 3.90 -4.74
CA ALA A 311 3.52 5.25 -4.36
C ALA A 311 2.80 6.27 -5.27
N PRO A 312 2.21 7.34 -4.73
CA PRO A 312 1.55 8.35 -5.54
C PRO A 312 2.52 8.99 -6.55
N GLU A 313 2.01 9.35 -7.73
CA GLU A 313 2.79 10.01 -8.78
C GLU A 313 3.42 11.31 -8.23
N GLY A 314 4.74 11.31 -8.08
CA GLY A 314 5.50 12.43 -7.48
C GLY A 314 6.59 11.99 -6.49
N SER A 315 6.42 10.85 -5.82
CA SER A 315 7.41 10.32 -4.86
C SER A 315 8.60 9.62 -5.52
N GLN A 316 8.52 9.33 -6.84
CA GLN A 316 9.58 8.63 -7.57
C GLN A 316 10.82 9.51 -7.84
N VAL A 317 10.74 10.82 -7.63
CA VAL A 317 11.76 11.79 -8.08
C VAL A 317 13.01 11.83 -7.18
N HIS A 318 13.04 11.12 -6.04
CA HIS A 318 14.16 11.19 -5.09
C HIS A 318 15.05 9.95 -4.97
N ARG A 319 14.85 8.91 -5.79
CA ARG A 319 15.67 7.68 -5.70
C ARG A 319 16.76 7.55 -6.76
N LEU A 320 16.69 8.31 -7.85
CA LEU A 320 17.62 8.21 -8.99
C LEU A 320 18.44 9.49 -9.28
N SER A 321 18.23 10.60 -8.56
CA SER A 321 18.91 11.88 -8.83
C SER A 321 20.33 12.02 -8.26
N LEU A 322 20.83 11.01 -7.53
CA LEU A 322 22.18 11.06 -6.92
C LEU A 322 23.28 10.34 -7.72
N TYR A 323 22.94 9.69 -8.84
CA TYR A 323 23.93 8.96 -9.65
C TYR A 323 24.41 9.70 -10.91
N SER A 324 24.00 10.95 -11.16
CA SER A 324 24.36 11.69 -12.38
C SER A 324 25.05 13.05 -12.20
N LYS A 325 25.60 13.39 -11.03
CA LYS A 325 26.42 14.60 -10.90
C LYS A 325 27.92 14.28 -11.01
N GLY A 326 28.37 14.17 -12.25
CA GLY A 326 29.72 14.57 -12.64
C GLY A 326 29.70 16.06 -13.02
N ASP A 327 30.60 16.82 -12.40
CA ASP A 327 31.08 18.17 -12.74
C ASP A 327 30.09 19.34 -12.83
N ASN A 328 29.99 20.14 -11.75
CA ASN A 328 30.51 21.53 -11.67
C ASN A 328 30.09 22.22 -10.36
N VAL A 329 30.99 23.07 -9.86
CA VAL A 329 31.15 23.61 -8.50
C VAL A 329 30.09 24.66 -8.09
N SER A 330 29.62 24.57 -6.83
CA SER A 330 29.58 25.69 -5.86
C SER A 330 29.19 25.21 -4.46
N GLU A 331 30.11 25.36 -3.50
CA GLU A 331 29.89 25.14 -2.06
C GLU A 331 28.97 26.23 -1.46
N PRO A 332 28.21 25.87 -0.40
CA PRO A 332 28.28 26.65 0.84
C PRO A 332 28.44 25.77 2.10
N PRO A 333 28.75 26.37 3.27
CA PRO A 333 29.63 25.80 4.29
C PRO A 333 28.87 25.08 5.42
N GLY A 334 29.56 24.15 6.10
CA GLY A 334 29.18 23.69 7.43
C GLY A 334 29.45 22.22 7.73
N GLU A 335 30.73 21.89 7.90
CA GLU A 335 31.29 20.91 8.86
C GLU A 335 30.44 19.70 9.27
N MET A 336 30.73 18.52 8.70
CA MET A 336 30.88 17.20 9.36
C MET A 336 31.01 16.04 8.34
N ILE A 337 31.86 16.18 7.31
CA ILE A 337 32.05 15.11 6.29
C ILE A 337 33.53 14.72 6.07
N ASP A 338 34.48 15.44 6.66
CA ASP A 338 35.91 15.33 6.31
C ASP A 338 36.75 14.30 7.11
N VAL A 339 36.16 13.22 7.63
CA VAL A 339 36.96 12.17 8.32
C VAL A 339 36.73 10.75 7.79
N ALA A 340 35.72 10.52 6.93
CA ALA A 340 35.39 9.16 6.47
C ALA A 340 35.99 8.78 5.09
N LEU A 341 36.33 9.76 4.24
CA LEU A 341 36.74 9.50 2.86
C LEU A 341 38.25 9.24 2.67
N GLU A 342 39.10 9.63 3.62
CA GLU A 342 40.56 9.38 3.52
C GLU A 342 40.98 7.99 4.02
N GLN A 343 40.14 7.24 4.74
CA GLN A 343 40.52 5.92 5.28
C GLN A 343 40.17 4.73 4.35
N VAL A 344 39.36 4.92 3.31
CA VAL A 344 38.96 3.83 2.41
C VAL A 344 39.93 3.67 1.22
N LEU A 345 40.68 4.70 0.86
CA LEU A 345 41.58 4.69 -0.30
C LEU A 345 42.95 4.01 -0.05
N ILE A 346 43.27 3.60 1.17
CA ILE A 346 44.62 3.09 1.51
C ILE A 346 44.66 1.58 1.78
N ASN A 347 43.55 0.92 2.12
CA ASN A 347 43.59 -0.50 2.47
C ASN A 347 42.99 -1.40 1.39
N ASN A 348 43.87 -1.94 0.54
CA ASN A 348 43.67 -3.12 -0.31
C ASN A 348 43.40 -4.39 0.54
N THR A 349 42.30 -4.40 1.27
CA THR A 349 41.84 -5.58 2.03
C THR A 349 40.41 -5.89 1.65
N PHE A 350 40.23 -7.11 1.15
CA PHE A 350 38.96 -7.76 0.83
C PHE A 350 37.86 -7.39 1.84
N THR A 351 36.87 -6.62 1.40
CA THR A 351 35.58 -6.50 2.07
C THR A 351 34.66 -7.63 1.54
N PRO A 352 34.13 -8.51 2.41
CA PRO A 352 33.19 -9.54 2.01
C PRO A 352 31.91 -8.93 1.43
N ALA A 353 31.20 -9.66 0.57
CA ALA A 353 29.93 -9.25 -0.06
C ALA A 353 28.88 -8.67 0.94
N PHE A 354 28.95 -9.05 2.22
CA PHE A 354 28.11 -8.51 3.30
C PHE A 354 28.29 -7.01 3.57
N GLN A 355 29.49 -6.43 3.35
CA GLN A 355 29.72 -4.99 3.59
C GLN A 355 29.13 -4.13 2.45
N ILE A 356 29.06 -4.68 1.23
CA ILE A 356 28.43 -4.03 0.06
C ILE A 356 26.93 -3.87 0.33
N GLU A 357 26.32 -4.86 0.95
CA GLU A 357 24.93 -4.80 1.40
C GLU A 357 24.76 -3.70 2.46
N GLU A 358 25.54 -3.69 3.54
CA GLU A 358 25.41 -2.63 4.58
C GLU A 358 25.63 -1.20 4.07
N ASP A 359 26.60 -0.97 3.17
CA ASP A 359 26.90 0.38 2.67
C ASP A 359 25.91 0.86 1.60
N LEU A 360 25.25 -0.05 0.87
CA LEU A 360 24.18 0.29 -0.08
C LEU A 360 22.83 0.51 0.60
N LEU A 361 22.64 -0.06 1.81
CA LEU A 361 21.39 0.01 2.57
C LEU A 361 21.24 1.28 3.42
N LYS A 362 22.35 1.95 3.77
CA LYS A 362 22.34 3.21 4.53
C LYS A 362 21.70 4.40 3.79
N PHE A 363 21.36 4.26 2.51
CA PHE A 363 20.92 5.35 1.63
C PHE A 363 19.42 5.32 1.24
N GLN A 364 18.56 4.52 1.88
CA GLN A 364 17.18 4.29 1.41
C GLN A 364 16.03 4.72 2.35
N GLU A 365 16.25 5.39 3.47
CA GLU A 365 15.18 5.56 4.47
C GLU A 365 14.57 6.96 4.52
N GLY A 366 13.44 7.11 3.83
CA GLY A 366 12.39 8.07 4.15
C GLY A 366 11.03 7.39 3.95
N PRO A 367 10.19 7.21 4.99
CA PRO A 367 8.98 6.45 4.85
C PRO A 367 7.82 7.36 4.39
N ASP A 368 7.74 7.63 3.08
CA ASP A 368 6.55 8.26 2.51
C ASP A 368 5.32 7.33 2.65
N HIS A 369 4.20 7.85 3.12
CA HIS A 369 2.88 7.18 3.19
C HIS A 369 2.83 5.90 4.05
N ILE A 370 3.33 5.96 5.29
CA ILE A 370 3.12 4.88 6.27
C ILE A 370 1.62 4.69 6.53
N PHE A 371 1.19 3.44 6.69
CA PHE A 371 -0.20 3.12 7.04
C PHE A 371 -0.63 3.81 8.35
N HIS A 372 -1.78 4.48 8.29
CA HIS A 372 -2.45 5.08 9.44
C HIS A 372 -3.96 4.87 9.34
N ASN A 373 -4.61 4.55 10.46
CA ASN A 373 -6.06 4.47 10.58
C ASN A 373 -6.48 4.83 12.00
N GLU A 374 -7.64 5.45 12.15
CA GLU A 374 -8.15 5.92 13.44
C GLU A 374 -8.55 4.77 14.39
N ASN A 375 -9.06 3.66 13.85
CA ASN A 375 -9.60 2.54 14.63
C ASN A 375 -8.73 1.29 14.56
N PHE A 376 -7.72 1.26 13.68
CA PHE A 376 -6.83 0.12 13.48
C PHE A 376 -5.36 0.53 13.52
N ASN A 377 -4.54 -0.22 14.25
CA ASN A 377 -3.10 -0.04 14.29
C ASN A 377 -2.38 -1.35 13.97
N VAL A 378 -1.43 -1.31 13.03
CA VAL A 378 -0.62 -2.47 12.64
C VAL A 378 0.79 -2.30 13.22
N TYR A 379 1.27 -3.30 13.97
CA TYR A 379 2.58 -3.25 14.61
C TYR A 379 3.32 -4.59 14.51
N PRO A 380 4.62 -4.61 14.18
CA PRO A 380 5.45 -3.44 13.82
C PRO A 380 5.13 -2.89 12.42
N LEU A 381 5.27 -1.56 12.26
CA LEU A 381 5.04 -0.86 10.99
C LEU A 381 6.14 -1.12 9.95
N PHE A 382 7.33 -1.49 10.40
CA PHE A 382 8.46 -1.87 9.58
C PHE A 382 9.30 -2.93 10.29
N GLY A 383 10.08 -3.67 9.54
CA GLY A 383 10.98 -4.67 10.12
C GLY A 383 11.57 -5.61 9.07
N GLU A 384 12.09 -6.73 9.54
CA GLU A 384 12.68 -7.77 8.69
C GLU A 384 12.04 -9.13 8.95
N VAL A 385 12.04 -9.97 7.92
CA VAL A 385 11.68 -11.38 8.00
C VAL A 385 12.86 -12.20 7.50
N LYS A 386 13.45 -13.01 8.39
CA LYS A 386 14.62 -13.83 8.05
C LYS A 386 14.26 -14.94 7.04
N PRO A 387 15.24 -15.49 6.32
CA PRO A 387 15.02 -16.59 5.38
C PRO A 387 14.29 -17.77 6.03
N ASN A 388 13.37 -18.39 5.29
CA ASN A 388 12.63 -19.58 5.74
C ASN A 388 11.99 -19.44 7.14
N SER A 389 11.52 -18.25 7.46
CA SER A 389 10.96 -17.91 8.78
C SER A 389 9.64 -17.16 8.66
N LYS A 390 9.01 -16.93 9.81
CA LYS A 390 7.82 -16.08 9.92
C LYS A 390 8.02 -15.02 11.00
N THR A 391 7.48 -13.83 10.74
CA THR A 391 7.46 -12.72 11.69
C THR A 391 6.03 -12.46 12.13
N GLU A 392 5.83 -12.29 13.43
CA GLU A 392 4.54 -11.98 14.04
C GLU A 392 4.19 -10.50 13.83
N ILE A 393 3.00 -10.23 13.31
CA ILE A 393 2.43 -8.90 13.18
C ILE A 393 1.14 -8.83 13.97
N HIS A 394 0.91 -7.70 14.63
CA HIS A 394 -0.24 -7.45 15.44
C HIS A 394 -1.13 -6.40 14.80
N LEU A 395 -2.43 -6.69 14.75
CA LEU A 395 -3.48 -5.74 14.43
C LEU A 395 -4.23 -5.40 15.72
N VAL A 396 -4.18 -4.14 16.13
CA VAL A 396 -4.92 -3.63 17.30
C VAL A 396 -6.15 -2.89 16.78
N PHE A 397 -7.33 -3.32 17.22
CA PHE A 397 -8.61 -2.72 16.86
C PHE A 397 -9.18 -1.97 18.06
N SER A 398 -9.43 -0.67 17.89
CA SER A 398 -9.87 0.27 18.93
C SER A 398 -11.06 1.09 18.42
N PRO A 399 -12.26 0.52 18.36
CA PRO A 399 -13.43 1.21 17.81
C PRO A 399 -13.84 2.41 18.66
N THR A 400 -14.14 3.52 18.00
CA THR A 400 -14.62 4.76 18.65
C THR A 400 -16.14 4.82 18.78
N ASN A 401 -16.89 4.05 17.98
CA ASN A 401 -18.35 4.02 18.00
C ASN A 401 -18.89 2.60 17.71
N CYS A 402 -20.20 2.41 17.89
CA CYS A 402 -20.88 1.14 17.60
C CYS A 402 -21.20 1.02 16.11
N ALA A 403 -20.19 0.67 15.30
CA ALA A 403 -20.34 0.48 13.85
C ALA A 403 -19.53 -0.73 13.34
N PHE A 404 -19.69 -1.03 12.06
CA PHE A 404 -18.79 -1.93 11.34
C PHE A 404 -17.66 -1.10 10.73
N PHE A 405 -16.42 -1.51 10.97
CA PHE A 405 -15.22 -0.86 10.45
C PHE A 405 -14.50 -1.80 9.50
N GLU A 406 -14.05 -1.23 8.39
CA GLU A 406 -13.22 -1.88 7.39
C GLU A 406 -11.97 -1.03 7.17
N GLY A 407 -10.83 -1.68 7.00
CA GLY A 407 -9.59 -1.04 6.63
C GLY A 407 -8.78 -1.89 5.66
N LEU A 408 -7.90 -1.21 4.94
CA LEU A 408 -7.03 -1.80 3.94
C LEU A 408 -5.63 -1.20 4.15
N ALA A 409 -4.65 -2.08 4.34
CA ALA A 409 -3.24 -1.72 4.37
C ALA A 409 -2.49 -2.49 3.27
N TYR A 410 -1.33 -1.99 2.89
CA TYR A 410 -0.49 -2.62 1.88
C TYR A 410 0.87 -2.96 2.46
N LEU A 411 1.23 -4.24 2.40
CA LEU A 411 2.55 -4.72 2.79
C LEU A 411 3.52 -4.50 1.64
N ASP A 412 4.45 -3.58 1.84
CA ASP A 412 5.55 -3.28 0.93
C ASP A 412 6.80 -4.02 1.40
N ILE A 413 7.15 -5.14 0.75
CA ILE A 413 8.20 -6.07 1.19
C ILE A 413 9.20 -6.38 0.06
N SER A 414 10.50 -6.30 0.36
CA SER A 414 11.54 -6.71 -0.60
C SER A 414 11.39 -8.19 -0.97
N GLY A 415 11.70 -8.54 -2.21
CA GLY A 415 11.40 -9.83 -2.80
C GLY A 415 10.02 -9.88 -3.45
N VAL A 416 9.14 -8.89 -3.28
CA VAL A 416 7.84 -8.82 -3.96
C VAL A 416 7.70 -7.48 -4.66
N ASP A 417 7.34 -7.53 -5.95
CA ASP A 417 7.13 -6.36 -6.82
C ASP A 417 5.92 -5.52 -6.43
N LYS A 418 4.75 -6.17 -6.40
CA LYS A 418 3.50 -5.50 -6.02
C LYS A 418 3.30 -5.60 -4.52
N ARG A 419 2.89 -4.48 -3.90
CA ARG A 419 2.51 -4.49 -2.49
C ARG A 419 1.37 -5.48 -2.26
N LEU A 420 1.46 -6.27 -1.19
CA LEU A 420 0.45 -7.27 -0.87
C LEU A 420 -0.70 -6.58 -0.10
N PRO A 421 -1.95 -6.64 -0.57
CA PRO A 421 -3.07 -6.06 0.15
C PRO A 421 -3.39 -6.88 1.40
N PHE A 422 -3.71 -6.18 2.48
CA PHE A 422 -4.15 -6.74 3.75
C PHE A 422 -5.46 -6.05 4.16
N LYS A 423 -6.57 -6.77 3.99
CA LYS A 423 -7.90 -6.28 4.37
C LYS A 423 -8.22 -6.74 5.77
N PHE A 424 -8.82 -5.85 6.55
CA PHE A 424 -9.24 -6.19 7.88
C PHE A 424 -10.55 -5.52 8.29
N PHE A 425 -11.26 -6.21 9.18
CA PHE A 425 -12.61 -5.86 9.57
C PHE A 425 -12.76 -5.99 11.08
N GLY A 426 -13.53 -5.08 11.67
CA GLY A 426 -13.83 -5.10 13.10
C GLY A 426 -15.23 -4.55 13.35
N ARG A 427 -15.91 -5.06 14.36
CA ARG A 427 -17.22 -4.55 14.79
C ARG A 427 -17.09 -3.88 16.15
N GLY A 428 -17.39 -2.59 16.19
CA GLY A 428 -17.60 -1.85 17.43
C GLY A 428 -18.92 -2.24 18.07
N LEU A 429 -18.89 -2.58 19.36
CA LEU A 429 -20.06 -2.85 20.18
C LEU A 429 -20.32 -1.66 21.10
N GLY A 430 -21.56 -1.21 21.18
CA GLY A 430 -21.97 -0.26 22.21
C GLY A 430 -22.44 -0.96 23.50
N PRO A 431 -22.87 -0.18 24.49
CA PRO A 431 -23.38 -0.69 25.75
C PRO A 431 -24.64 -1.53 25.54
N LYS A 432 -24.82 -2.55 26.36
CA LYS A 432 -25.99 -3.46 26.30
C LYS A 432 -26.73 -3.45 27.62
N PHE A 433 -28.02 -3.21 27.56
CA PHE A 433 -28.88 -3.16 28.74
C PHE A 433 -29.88 -4.31 28.76
N ARG A 434 -30.29 -4.68 29.97
CA ARG A 434 -31.40 -5.58 30.23
C ARG A 434 -32.32 -4.94 31.26
N ILE A 435 -33.57 -4.71 30.86
CA ILE A 435 -34.64 -4.31 31.79
C ILE A 435 -35.19 -5.56 32.46
N ALA A 436 -35.48 -5.49 33.77
CA ALA A 436 -35.88 -6.66 34.56
C ALA A 436 -37.16 -7.35 34.05
N PHE A 437 -38.08 -6.59 33.46
CA PHE A 437 -39.34 -7.07 32.91
C PHE A 437 -39.84 -6.17 31.78
N GLU A 438 -40.54 -6.76 30.81
CA GLU A 438 -41.19 -6.05 29.69
C GLU A 438 -42.62 -5.61 30.06
N VAL A 439 -43.23 -6.23 31.07
CA VAL A 439 -44.61 -5.93 31.49
C VAL A 439 -44.66 -5.65 32.99
N LEU A 440 -45.12 -4.45 33.35
CA LEU A 440 -45.41 -4.03 34.70
C LEU A 440 -46.92 -4.16 34.98
N CYS A 441 -47.31 -5.22 35.68
CA CYS A 441 -48.68 -5.43 36.11
C CYS A 441 -48.92 -4.71 37.45
N VAL A 442 -49.65 -3.60 37.44
CA VAL A 442 -49.91 -2.81 38.66
C VAL A 442 -51.16 -3.23 39.42
N GLY A 443 -51.98 -4.11 38.82
CA GLY A 443 -53.23 -4.60 39.42
C GLY A 443 -54.33 -3.52 39.46
N ASP A 444 -55.18 -3.59 40.49
CA ASP A 444 -56.26 -2.62 40.72
C ASP A 444 -55.71 -1.37 41.42
N VAL A 445 -55.79 -0.22 40.75
CA VAL A 445 -55.36 1.08 41.26
C VAL A 445 -56.55 2.01 41.43
N THR A 446 -56.65 2.70 42.56
CA THR A 446 -57.81 3.56 42.86
C THR A 446 -57.66 4.93 42.20
N MET A 447 -58.73 5.41 41.56
CA MET A 447 -58.80 6.75 40.97
C MET A 447 -58.38 7.83 41.98
N GLY A 448 -57.57 8.80 41.53
CA GLY A 448 -56.97 9.85 42.35
C GLY A 448 -55.73 9.45 43.14
N GLY A 449 -55.33 8.16 43.11
CA GLY A 449 -54.11 7.67 43.75
C GLY A 449 -52.87 7.97 42.92
N THR A 450 -51.75 8.24 43.60
CA THR A 450 -50.42 8.34 42.98
C THR A 450 -49.63 7.08 43.28
N HIS A 451 -49.02 6.51 42.25
CA HIS A 451 -48.20 5.30 42.37
C HIS A 451 -46.81 5.50 41.77
N THR A 452 -45.83 4.86 42.39
CA THR A 452 -44.43 4.85 41.97
C THR A 452 -43.96 3.40 41.90
N TYR A 453 -43.40 2.99 40.76
CA TYR A 453 -42.85 1.66 40.55
C TYR A 453 -41.39 1.75 40.14
N GLU A 454 -40.55 0.92 40.74
CA GLU A 454 -39.14 0.78 40.36
C GLU A 454 -39.03 -0.16 39.14
N LEU A 455 -38.27 0.27 38.15
CA LEU A 455 -37.91 -0.46 36.95
C LEU A 455 -36.40 -0.72 36.94
N PRO A 456 -35.94 -1.87 37.44
CA PRO A 456 -34.52 -2.18 37.49
C PRO A 456 -33.94 -2.42 36.10
N VAL A 457 -32.74 -1.91 35.89
CA VAL A 457 -31.95 -1.98 34.65
C VAL A 457 -30.57 -2.50 34.99
N ASN A 458 -30.09 -3.46 34.21
CA ASN A 458 -28.75 -4.02 34.32
C ASN A 458 -27.95 -3.69 33.06
N ASN A 459 -26.74 -3.14 33.21
CA ASN A 459 -25.77 -3.04 32.13
C ASN A 459 -24.98 -4.35 32.02
N ILE A 460 -25.28 -5.15 30.99
CA ILE A 460 -24.67 -6.46 30.74
C ILE A 460 -23.44 -6.38 29.81
N SER A 461 -22.92 -5.18 29.56
CA SER A 461 -21.71 -4.94 28.78
C SER A 461 -20.49 -4.63 29.64
N GLU A 462 -19.32 -4.60 29.00
CA GLU A 462 -18.03 -4.30 29.64
C GLU A 462 -17.69 -2.80 29.67
N ILE A 463 -18.57 -1.96 29.10
CA ILE A 463 -18.40 -0.50 29.05
C ILE A 463 -19.55 0.22 29.75
N PRO A 464 -19.31 1.41 30.33
CA PRO A 464 -20.39 2.23 30.84
C PRO A 464 -21.31 2.64 29.68
N GLY A 465 -22.58 2.90 29.99
CA GLY A 465 -23.50 3.45 29.02
C GLY A 465 -24.65 4.19 29.68
N THR A 466 -25.33 4.99 28.87
CA THR A 466 -26.51 5.76 29.29
C THR A 466 -27.76 5.22 28.62
N MET A 467 -28.77 4.90 29.42
CA MET A 467 -30.12 4.64 28.94
C MET A 467 -30.99 5.88 29.16
N GLN A 468 -31.87 6.20 28.22
CA GLN A 468 -32.80 7.34 28.32
C GLN A 468 -34.25 6.89 28.14
N CYS A 469 -35.17 7.57 28.82
CA CYS A 469 -36.60 7.39 28.61
C CYS A 469 -37.07 8.30 27.47
N ASN A 470 -37.73 7.74 26.45
CA ASN A 470 -38.32 8.51 25.36
C ASN A 470 -39.78 8.92 25.64
N GLY A 471 -40.34 8.50 26.78
CA GLY A 471 -41.71 8.79 27.19
C GLY A 471 -42.72 7.73 26.76
N GLN A 472 -44.01 8.02 27.01
CA GLN A 472 -45.12 7.15 26.61
C GLN A 472 -45.26 7.09 25.08
N VAL A 473 -45.55 5.91 24.57
CA VAL A 473 -45.80 5.65 23.16
C VAL A 473 -47.29 5.84 22.87
N GLY A 474 -47.61 6.74 21.94
CA GLY A 474 -49.00 7.00 21.53
C GLY A 474 -49.78 7.92 22.47
N LEU A 475 -51.10 7.93 22.32
CA LEU A 475 -52.01 8.68 23.20
C LEU A 475 -52.27 7.86 24.46
N PRO A 476 -52.08 8.41 25.67
CA PRO A 476 -52.33 7.68 26.92
C PRO A 476 -53.77 7.18 26.97
N THR A 477 -53.95 5.88 27.16
CA THR A 477 -55.28 5.26 27.29
C THR A 477 -55.91 5.53 28.66
N GLY A 478 -55.08 5.70 29.70
CA GLY A 478 -55.55 5.91 31.06
C GLY A 478 -54.92 7.09 31.80
N MET A 479 -53.61 7.32 31.67
CA MET A 479 -52.92 8.30 32.54
C MET A 479 -51.57 8.76 32.01
N GLU A 480 -51.16 9.96 32.43
CA GLU A 480 -49.82 10.49 32.17
C GLU A 480 -48.80 9.82 33.10
N MET A 481 -47.79 9.16 32.51
CA MET A 481 -46.69 8.53 33.23
C MET A 481 -45.43 9.38 33.14
N LYS A 482 -44.84 9.68 34.28
CA LYS A 482 -43.57 10.41 34.40
C LYS A 482 -42.49 9.45 34.87
N VAL A 483 -41.36 9.45 34.18
CA VAL A 483 -40.22 8.59 34.49
C VAL A 483 -39.07 9.42 35.01
N GLU A 484 -38.55 9.06 36.19
CA GLU A 484 -37.41 9.73 36.82
C GLU A 484 -36.33 8.69 37.22
N PRO A 485 -35.04 8.93 36.97
CA PRO A 485 -34.51 10.05 36.17
C PRO A 485 -34.93 9.93 34.69
N HIS A 486 -34.73 10.98 33.89
CA HIS A 486 -34.96 10.88 32.43
C HIS A 486 -33.85 10.08 31.74
N GLU A 487 -32.65 10.13 32.31
CA GLU A 487 -31.44 9.44 31.85
C GLU A 487 -30.78 8.72 33.01
N LEU A 488 -30.22 7.55 32.73
CA LEU A 488 -29.62 6.68 33.72
C LEU A 488 -28.27 6.17 33.20
N ASP A 489 -27.19 6.63 33.82
CA ASP A 489 -25.85 6.12 33.59
C ASP A 489 -25.63 4.86 34.43
N VAL A 490 -25.20 3.78 33.78
CA VAL A 490 -24.98 2.49 34.44
C VAL A 490 -23.58 2.00 34.10
N ALA A 491 -22.75 1.82 35.13
CA ALA A 491 -21.42 1.25 35.02
C ALA A 491 -21.45 -0.22 34.52
N PRO A 492 -20.33 -0.75 33.98
CA PRO A 492 -20.25 -2.14 33.53
C PRO A 492 -20.68 -3.14 34.61
N GLY A 493 -21.60 -4.06 34.29
CA GLY A 493 -22.09 -5.08 35.23
C GLY A 493 -22.92 -4.55 36.40
N ALA A 494 -23.18 -3.24 36.46
CA ALA A 494 -23.93 -2.62 37.55
C ALA A 494 -25.44 -2.60 37.28
N TYR A 495 -26.19 -2.36 38.35
CA TYR A 495 -27.64 -2.16 38.31
C TYR A 495 -27.96 -0.69 38.57
N GLY A 496 -28.96 -0.18 37.87
CA GLY A 496 -29.64 1.09 38.13
C GLY A 496 -31.15 0.91 38.04
N ALA A 497 -31.92 1.98 38.25
CA ALA A 497 -33.37 1.89 38.11
C ALA A 497 -33.98 3.20 37.62
N PHE A 498 -35.06 3.07 36.85
CA PHE A 498 -36.01 4.14 36.57
C PHE A 498 -37.20 4.02 37.53
N TYR A 499 -37.80 5.15 37.88
CA TYR A 499 -39.01 5.21 38.70
C TYR A 499 -40.17 5.72 37.85
N VAL A 500 -41.15 4.86 37.63
CA VAL A 500 -42.37 5.17 36.87
C VAL A 500 -43.41 5.70 37.85
N ASN A 501 -43.70 6.99 37.74
CA ASN A 501 -44.65 7.72 38.56
C ASN A 501 -45.91 8.06 37.75
N PHE A 502 -47.09 7.76 38.28
CA PHE A 502 -48.34 8.16 37.62
C PHE A 502 -49.44 8.49 38.62
N LEU A 503 -50.30 9.43 38.21
CA LEU A 503 -51.53 9.78 38.89
C LEU A 503 -52.70 9.11 38.16
N CYS A 504 -53.53 8.35 38.89
CA CYS A 504 -54.69 7.66 38.34
C CYS A 504 -55.83 8.66 38.05
N SER A 505 -55.72 9.43 36.97
CA SER A 505 -56.72 10.44 36.54
C SER A 505 -57.66 9.96 35.43
N GLY A 506 -57.42 8.76 34.88
CA GLY A 506 -58.21 8.16 33.82
C GLY A 506 -59.61 7.70 34.20
N LYS A 507 -60.39 7.34 33.19
CA LYS A 507 -61.68 6.68 33.39
C LYS A 507 -61.46 5.30 34.03
N PRO A 508 -62.31 4.88 34.98
CA PRO A 508 -62.27 3.53 35.52
C PRO A 508 -62.44 2.46 34.43
N GLY A 509 -61.64 1.40 34.54
CA GLY A 509 -61.50 0.35 33.55
C GLY A 509 -60.05 -0.09 33.35
N PRO A 510 -59.84 -1.12 32.52
CA PRO A 510 -58.51 -1.61 32.18
C PRO A 510 -57.76 -0.56 31.37
N PHE A 511 -56.46 -0.46 31.62
CA PHE A 511 -55.55 0.36 30.82
C PHE A 511 -54.28 -0.43 30.50
N GLU A 512 -53.66 -0.07 29.40
CA GLU A 512 -52.42 -0.65 28.90
C GLU A 512 -51.68 0.45 28.12
N ASP A 513 -50.64 1.00 28.73
CA ASP A 513 -49.81 2.04 28.14
C ASP A 513 -48.37 1.55 28.03
N GLU A 514 -47.65 1.97 27.00
CA GLU A 514 -46.29 1.52 26.73
C GLU A 514 -45.30 2.69 26.89
N ILE A 515 -44.17 2.44 27.54
CA ILE A 515 -43.09 3.41 27.72
C ILE A 515 -41.89 2.94 26.90
N LYS A 516 -41.35 3.83 26.05
CA LYS A 516 -40.16 3.56 25.27
C LYS A 516 -38.92 4.05 25.99
N PHE A 517 -37.89 3.22 26.02
CA PHE A 517 -36.54 3.55 26.44
C PHE A 517 -35.57 3.30 25.28
N SER A 518 -34.42 3.98 25.29
CA SER A 518 -33.36 3.74 24.33
C SER A 518 -31.99 3.83 24.96
N ALA A 519 -31.05 2.98 24.54
CA ALA A 519 -29.63 3.18 24.82
C ALA A 519 -29.10 4.33 23.94
N LYS A 520 -28.44 5.34 24.52
CA LYS A 520 -28.00 6.53 23.77
C LYS A 520 -26.99 6.22 22.67
N ASP A 521 -26.02 5.35 22.95
CA ASP A 521 -24.89 5.08 22.06
C ASP A 521 -25.21 4.10 20.93
N THR A 522 -26.15 3.17 21.15
CA THR A 522 -26.55 2.16 20.15
C THR A 522 -27.88 2.46 19.48
N GLY A 523 -28.76 3.23 20.13
CA GLY A 523 -30.14 3.43 19.70
C GLY A 523 -31.06 2.23 19.95
N ASP A 524 -30.57 1.17 20.62
CA ASP A 524 -31.38 -0.01 20.96
C ASP A 524 -32.61 0.42 21.75
N ALA A 525 -33.80 0.07 21.25
CA ALA A 525 -35.07 0.45 21.84
C ALA A 525 -35.62 -0.66 22.72
N PHE A 526 -36.12 -0.28 23.89
CA PHE A 526 -36.78 -1.16 24.85
C PHE A 526 -38.18 -0.62 25.13
N TYR A 527 -39.14 -1.53 25.30
CA TYR A 527 -40.52 -1.18 25.56
C TYR A 527 -40.97 -1.84 26.84
N VAL A 528 -41.59 -1.05 27.72
CA VAL A 528 -42.20 -1.55 28.95
C VAL A 528 -43.68 -1.23 28.93
N THR A 529 -44.49 -2.28 28.92
CA THR A 529 -45.95 -2.19 28.96
C THR A 529 -46.41 -2.12 30.41
N VAL A 530 -47.07 -1.04 30.78
CA VAL A 530 -47.69 -0.86 32.10
C VAL A 530 -49.18 -1.13 31.95
N LYS A 531 -49.67 -2.17 32.65
CA LYS A 531 -51.08 -2.55 32.59
C LYS A 531 -51.69 -2.75 33.97
N GLY A 532 -52.96 -2.41 34.07
CA GLY A 532 -53.73 -2.51 35.30
C GLY A 532 -55.19 -2.15 35.06
N ASN A 533 -55.89 -1.92 36.15
CA ASN A 533 -57.31 -1.57 36.13
C ASN A 533 -57.58 -0.42 37.09
N ILE A 534 -58.14 0.68 36.60
CA ILE A 534 -58.52 1.82 37.43
C ILE A 534 -59.88 1.52 38.05
N THR A 535 -59.97 1.53 39.38
CA THR A 535 -61.22 1.33 40.11
C THR A 535 -61.72 2.63 40.74
N TYR A 536 -63.04 2.75 40.91
CA TYR A 536 -63.62 3.83 41.69
C TYR A 536 -63.17 3.76 43.16
N PRO A 537 -63.04 4.91 43.86
CA PRO A 537 -62.88 4.89 45.30
C PRO A 537 -64.13 4.28 45.95
N SER A 538 -63.91 3.37 46.90
CA SER A 538 -65.00 2.69 47.61
C SER A 538 -65.61 3.62 48.67
N ILE A 539 -66.84 4.06 48.43
CA ILE A 539 -67.68 4.77 49.41
C ILE A 539 -68.97 3.99 49.64
N ARG A 540 -69.44 3.94 50.88
CA ARG A 540 -70.69 3.27 51.22
C ARG A 540 -71.42 3.94 52.36
N PHE A 541 -72.74 3.88 52.33
CA PHE A 541 -73.53 4.15 53.54
C PHE A 541 -73.40 2.97 54.50
N THR A 542 -73.46 3.23 55.81
CA THR A 542 -73.46 2.15 56.81
C THR A 542 -74.76 1.34 56.80
N THR A 543 -75.82 1.87 56.22
CA THR A 543 -77.16 1.26 56.12
C THR A 543 -77.66 1.39 54.68
N ALA A 544 -78.15 0.29 54.09
CA ALA A 544 -78.65 0.27 52.72
C ALA A 544 -80.05 0.91 52.58
N GLU A 545 -80.86 0.85 53.63
CA GLU A 545 -82.21 1.41 53.68
C GLU A 545 -82.38 2.24 54.95
N ALA A 546 -83.12 3.35 54.84
CA ALA A 546 -83.48 4.20 55.96
C ALA A 546 -85.00 4.27 56.09
N HIS A 547 -85.56 3.59 57.09
CA HIS A 547 -87.00 3.63 57.35
C HIS A 547 -87.35 4.85 58.19
N MET A 548 -88.13 5.76 57.59
CA MET A 548 -88.46 7.03 58.24
C MET A 548 -89.67 6.95 59.19
N GLY A 549 -90.42 5.84 59.11
CA GLY A 549 -91.65 5.62 59.87
C GLY A 549 -92.75 6.60 59.47
N ASN A 550 -93.78 6.73 60.31
CA ASN A 550 -94.90 7.63 60.04
C ASN A 550 -94.48 9.10 60.25
N LEU A 551 -94.70 9.93 59.23
CA LEU A 551 -94.45 11.37 59.23
C LEU A 551 -95.78 12.11 59.17
N SER A 552 -95.98 13.08 60.07
CA SER A 552 -97.14 13.96 60.05
C SER A 552 -96.91 15.12 59.08
N TYR A 553 -97.92 15.44 58.27
CA TYR A 553 -97.86 16.54 57.32
C TYR A 553 -97.46 17.88 57.97
N GLY A 554 -96.51 18.58 57.34
CA GLY A 554 -95.94 19.86 57.74
C GLY A 554 -94.76 19.79 58.71
N PHE A 555 -94.45 18.62 59.27
CA PHE A 555 -93.39 18.45 60.25
C PHE A 555 -92.11 17.89 59.62
N THR A 556 -90.98 18.47 59.99
CA THR A 556 -89.67 18.02 59.52
C THR A 556 -89.10 16.94 60.44
N LYS A 557 -88.62 15.84 59.87
CA LYS A 557 -87.83 14.85 60.60
C LYS A 557 -86.46 14.71 59.96
N THR A 558 -85.42 14.78 60.78
CA THR A 558 -84.03 14.69 60.31
C THR A 558 -83.42 13.35 60.74
N PHE A 559 -82.82 12.65 59.79
CA PHE A 559 -82.06 11.42 60.01
C PHE A 559 -80.59 11.68 59.76
N SER A 560 -79.72 10.96 60.48
CA SER A 560 -78.28 11.01 60.25
C SER A 560 -77.79 9.64 59.76
N ILE A 561 -77.41 9.58 58.49
CA ILE A 561 -76.89 8.38 57.84
C ILE A 561 -75.37 8.56 57.66
N PRO A 562 -74.54 7.72 58.28
CA PRO A 562 -73.10 7.76 58.06
C PRO A 562 -72.73 7.27 56.65
N LEU A 563 -71.98 8.10 55.92
CA LEU A 563 -71.26 7.73 54.71
C LEU A 563 -69.79 7.52 55.07
N VAL A 564 -69.26 6.34 54.72
CA VAL A 564 -67.89 5.93 55.01
C VAL A 564 -67.11 5.87 53.70
N ASN A 565 -65.90 6.44 53.71
CA ASN A 565 -64.91 6.23 52.66
C ASN A 565 -64.01 5.08 53.07
N ASP A 566 -64.19 3.93 52.44
CA ASP A 566 -63.34 2.77 52.64
C ASP A 566 -62.07 2.83 51.78
N SER A 567 -61.91 3.83 50.92
CA SER A 567 -60.69 4.07 50.14
C SER A 567 -59.61 4.83 50.92
N MET A 568 -58.40 4.85 50.34
CA MET A 568 -57.23 5.57 50.87
C MET A 568 -57.07 6.98 50.29
N ASN A 569 -57.95 7.40 49.37
CA ASN A 569 -57.90 8.70 48.71
C ASN A 569 -58.97 9.63 49.26
N PHE A 570 -58.77 10.95 49.11
CA PHE A 570 -59.83 11.92 49.34
C PHE A 570 -60.88 11.77 48.23
N VAL A 571 -62.16 11.76 48.60
CA VAL A 571 -63.26 11.64 47.65
C VAL A 571 -64.11 12.90 47.70
N GLN A 572 -64.25 13.60 46.58
CA GLN A 572 -65.24 14.66 46.44
C GLN A 572 -66.60 14.01 46.21
N VAL A 573 -67.53 14.25 47.14
CA VAL A 573 -68.87 13.66 47.10
C VAL A 573 -69.88 14.77 46.82
N GLU A 574 -70.70 14.57 45.78
CA GLU A 574 -71.91 15.34 45.51
C GLU A 574 -73.11 14.41 45.63
N LEU A 575 -73.95 14.64 46.64
CA LEU A 575 -75.17 13.88 46.85
C LEU A 575 -76.34 14.58 46.16
N LYS A 576 -77.15 13.80 45.44
CA LYS A 576 -78.37 14.27 44.79
C LYS A 576 -79.47 13.22 44.99
N MET A 577 -80.68 13.67 45.33
CA MET A 577 -81.85 12.81 45.30
C MET A 577 -82.23 12.54 43.85
N GLU A 578 -82.38 11.27 43.50
CA GLU A 578 -82.74 10.85 42.13
C GLU A 578 -84.21 11.19 41.82
N THR A 579 -85.09 10.99 42.80
CA THR A 579 -86.53 11.27 42.71
C THR A 579 -86.96 12.11 43.91
N ASP A 580 -87.41 13.33 43.64
CA ASP A 580 -88.05 14.22 44.61
C ASP A 580 -89.07 15.10 43.88
N GLY A 581 -89.98 15.73 44.62
CA GLY A 581 -90.96 16.62 44.03
C GLY A 581 -90.37 17.93 43.52
N THR A 582 -91.05 18.53 42.55
CA THR A 582 -90.66 19.80 41.91
C THR A 582 -91.35 21.01 42.51
N ASP A 583 -92.47 20.79 43.20
CA ASP A 583 -93.24 21.84 43.84
C ASP A 583 -92.57 22.27 45.16
N PRO A 584 -92.82 23.49 45.66
CA PRO A 584 -92.24 23.94 46.92
C PRO A 584 -92.57 23.01 48.11
N PRO A 585 -91.66 22.83 49.07
CA PRO A 585 -91.89 21.97 50.24
C PRO A 585 -93.07 22.48 51.04
N VAL A 586 -93.93 21.56 51.49
CA VAL A 586 -95.08 21.90 52.33
C VAL A 586 -94.61 22.02 53.78
N ASP A 587 -94.78 23.18 54.40
CA ASP A 587 -94.48 23.39 55.81
C ASP A 587 -95.75 23.54 56.66
N PHE A 588 -95.65 23.20 57.95
CA PHE A 588 -96.77 23.27 58.89
C PHE A 588 -97.42 24.67 58.92
N ASN A 589 -96.64 25.73 58.79
CA ASN A 589 -97.16 27.09 58.82
C ASN A 589 -97.98 27.43 57.57
N THR A 590 -97.61 26.88 56.41
CA THR A 590 -98.29 27.00 55.13
C THR A 590 -99.59 26.21 55.15
N ILE A 591 -99.58 25.00 55.72
CA ILE A 591 -100.79 24.22 56.01
C ILE A 591 -101.72 24.99 56.96
N MET A 592 -101.21 25.54 58.06
CA MET A 592 -102.05 26.26 59.02
C MET A 592 -102.63 27.59 58.48
N LYS A 593 -101.88 28.31 57.62
CA LYS A 593 -102.35 29.53 56.96
C LYS A 593 -103.40 29.25 55.89
N SER A 594 -103.29 28.14 55.17
CA SER A 594 -104.22 27.77 54.12
C SER A 594 -105.56 27.24 54.65
N PHE A 595 -105.56 26.54 55.78
CA PHE A 595 -106.78 26.17 56.51
C PHE A 595 -107.59 27.41 56.93
N LYS A 596 -106.94 28.50 57.34
CA LYS A 596 -107.61 29.77 57.66
C LYS A 596 -108.28 30.43 56.45
N ASN A 597 -107.74 30.23 55.24
CA ASN A 597 -108.17 30.92 54.03
C ASN A 597 -109.02 30.04 53.08
N HIS A 598 -109.38 28.80 53.47
CA HIS A 598 -110.22 27.84 52.71
C HIS A 598 -109.77 27.58 51.25
N LYS A 599 -108.49 27.80 50.93
CA LYS A 599 -107.93 27.67 49.58
C LYS A 599 -106.73 26.72 49.54
N PHE A 600 -106.78 25.61 50.27
CA PHE A 600 -105.66 24.67 50.24
C PHE A 600 -105.75 23.72 49.04
N LYS A 601 -104.75 23.80 48.17
CA LYS A 601 -104.43 22.76 47.20
C LYS A 601 -103.15 22.10 47.66
N PHE A 602 -103.14 20.78 47.80
CA PHE A 602 -101.89 20.05 47.95
C PHE A 602 -101.07 20.26 46.68
N ALA A 603 -99.79 20.55 46.86
CA ALA A 603 -98.82 20.37 45.79
C ALA A 603 -98.95 18.93 45.29
N THR A 604 -99.05 18.74 43.99
CA THR A 604 -99.21 17.40 43.40
C THR A 604 -97.90 16.62 43.46
N ASN A 605 -96.77 17.32 43.61
CA ASN A 605 -95.45 16.74 43.68
C ASN A 605 -94.49 17.64 44.52
N PRO A 606 -94.67 17.78 45.85
CA PRO A 606 -93.84 18.62 46.71
C PRO A 606 -92.42 18.07 46.86
N ALA A 607 -91.42 18.94 46.89
CA ALA A 607 -90.05 18.58 47.27
C ALA A 607 -90.02 18.21 48.75
N GLU A 608 -89.83 16.93 49.06
CA GLU A 608 -89.93 16.41 50.42
C GLU A 608 -88.56 16.25 51.09
N PHE A 609 -87.47 16.11 50.34
CA PHE A 609 -86.17 15.72 50.88
C PHE A 609 -85.17 16.87 50.88
N LYS A 610 -84.34 16.94 51.94
CA LYS A 610 -83.27 17.94 52.05
C LYS A 610 -82.01 17.34 52.65
N ILE A 611 -81.03 17.09 51.79
CA ILE A 611 -79.73 16.52 52.16
C ILE A 611 -78.71 17.61 52.53
N HIS A 612 -78.05 17.44 53.68
CA HIS A 612 -76.92 18.27 54.10
C HIS A 612 -75.80 17.44 54.78
N PRO A 613 -74.50 17.66 54.47
CA PRO A 613 -74.00 18.48 53.37
C PRO A 613 -74.25 17.84 52.00
N GLN A 614 -74.52 18.67 50.99
CA GLN A 614 -74.76 18.21 49.61
C GLN A 614 -73.45 18.02 48.82
N LYS A 615 -72.45 18.86 49.11
CA LYS A 615 -71.10 18.80 48.53
C LYS A 615 -70.08 18.85 49.66
N PHE A 616 -69.18 17.88 49.71
CA PHE A 616 -68.12 17.82 50.71
C PHE A 616 -66.96 16.93 50.23
N THR A 617 -65.81 17.04 50.89
CA THR A 617 -64.67 16.15 50.65
C THR A 617 -64.58 15.16 51.80
N LEU A 618 -64.64 13.87 51.49
CA LEU A 618 -64.54 12.79 52.44
C LEU A 618 -63.08 12.32 52.54
N ARG A 619 -62.48 12.47 53.72
CA ARG A 619 -61.08 12.07 53.96
C ARG A 619 -60.89 10.54 53.85
N PRO A 620 -59.66 10.06 53.58
CA PRO A 620 -59.32 8.64 53.60
C PRO A 620 -59.75 7.97 54.90
N LYS A 621 -60.35 6.78 54.82
CA LYS A 621 -60.89 6.03 55.99
C LYS A 621 -61.79 6.89 56.88
N GLY A 622 -62.41 7.91 56.30
CA GLY A 622 -63.20 8.92 56.98
C GLY A 622 -64.68 8.59 57.00
N LEU A 623 -65.39 9.25 57.91
CA LEU A 623 -66.84 9.15 58.04
C LEU A 623 -67.42 10.55 58.02
N GLN A 624 -68.44 10.75 57.18
CA GLN A 624 -69.26 11.95 57.16
C GLN A 624 -70.70 11.57 57.50
N ARG A 625 -71.29 12.30 58.45
CA ARG A 625 -72.71 12.16 58.76
C ARG A 625 -73.51 13.00 57.76
N ILE A 626 -74.39 12.35 57.02
CA ILE A 626 -75.34 12.98 56.10
C ILE A 626 -76.65 13.16 56.84
N GLN A 627 -77.08 14.41 56.96
CA GLN A 627 -78.40 14.75 57.50
C GLN A 627 -79.38 14.81 56.34
N ASP A 628 -80.37 13.94 56.36
CA ASP A 628 -81.51 14.02 55.44
C ASP A 628 -82.74 14.46 56.23
N SER A 629 -83.35 15.57 55.81
CA SER A 629 -84.52 16.14 56.45
C SER A 629 -85.72 16.01 55.54
N VAL A 630 -86.73 15.28 56.00
CA VAL A 630 -87.95 15.02 55.23
C VAL A 630 -89.09 15.90 55.72
N LYS A 631 -89.79 16.52 54.77
CA LYS A 631 -90.97 17.36 54.95
C LYS A 631 -92.07 16.86 54.02
N SER A 632 -93.12 16.25 54.56
CA SER A 632 -94.31 15.86 53.79
C SER A 632 -95.44 16.85 54.02
#